data_AF-A0A8H5B8Q6-F1
#
_entry.id   AF-A0A8H5B8Q6-F1
#
_cell.length_a   1.000
_cell.length_b   1.000
_cell.length_c   1.000
_cell.angle_alpha   90.00
_cell.angle_beta   90.00
_cell.angle_gamma   90.00
#
_symmetry.space_group_name_H-M   'P 1'
#
loop_
_entity.id
_entity.type
_entity.pdbx_description
1 polymer ?
#
loop_
_entity_poly.entity_id
_entity_poly.type
_entity_poly.pdbx_seq_one_letter_code
_entity_poly.pdbx_strand_id
1 'polypeptide(L)'
;MRGKADFNPTVIPALYLILIAALARGGRKKAHYNWLFFVLVACISAYTVLFTASDDAGADRPLATVVTTILFSASDAILLCNRQRELRKIGQNKHTSKMSLLEGLKWSTNLVSTPRGIGWTHEPTDHSAPKFDCSRASFIASQLMWLVFYILLQDVSSILIRTNPCFSKGGPLFSESGWK
;
A
#
# COMPACT_ATOMS: atom_id res chain seq x y z
N MET A 1 1.56 17.10 -19.09
CA MET A 1 0.21 17.34 -19.64
C MET A 1 -0.78 17.03 -18.53
N ARG A 2 -1.54 18.03 -18.05
CA ARG A 2 -2.59 17.80 -17.03
C ARG A 2 -3.74 17.03 -17.66
N GLY A 3 -4.21 16.00 -16.98
CA GLY A 3 -5.31 15.17 -17.44
C GLY A 3 -6.63 15.93 -17.34
N LYS A 4 -7.49 15.86 -18.38
CA LYS A 4 -8.86 16.38 -18.31
C LYS A 4 -9.81 15.47 -17.53
N ALA A 5 -9.36 14.28 -17.10
CA ALA A 5 -10.20 13.27 -16.50
C ALA A 5 -10.09 13.31 -14.98
N ASP A 6 -11.22 13.45 -14.30
CA ASP A 6 -11.28 13.35 -12.84
C ASP A 6 -10.90 11.95 -12.38
N PHE A 7 -10.10 11.88 -11.31
CA PHE A 7 -9.71 10.60 -10.71
C PHE A 7 -10.94 9.89 -10.14
N ASN A 8 -11.21 8.67 -10.60
CA ASN A 8 -12.25 7.84 -10.02
C ASN A 8 -11.70 7.07 -8.80
N PRO A 9 -12.23 7.29 -7.58
CA PRO A 9 -11.75 6.62 -6.37
C PRO A 9 -11.90 5.10 -6.40
N THR A 10 -12.74 4.54 -7.28
CA THR A 10 -12.90 3.08 -7.41
C THR A 10 -11.71 2.39 -8.07
N VAL A 11 -10.77 3.14 -8.67
CA VAL A 11 -9.60 2.56 -9.34
C VAL A 11 -8.68 1.85 -8.35
N ILE A 12 -8.43 2.44 -7.18
CA ILE A 12 -7.55 1.85 -6.16
C ILE A 12 -8.06 0.48 -5.66
N PRO A 13 -9.32 0.34 -5.19
CA PRO A 13 -9.82 -0.97 -4.76
C PRO A 13 -9.84 -1.96 -5.93
N ALA A 14 -10.14 -1.52 -7.16
CA ALA A 14 -10.08 -2.39 -8.33
C ALA A 14 -8.64 -2.93 -8.58
N LEU A 15 -7.62 -2.08 -8.49
CA LEU A 15 -6.22 -2.49 -8.61
C LEU A 15 -5.81 -3.53 -7.55
N TYR A 16 -6.23 -3.33 -6.29
CA TYR A 16 -6.01 -4.32 -5.24
C TYR A 16 -6.72 -5.65 -5.50
N LEU A 17 -7.97 -5.62 -5.97
CA LEU A 17 -8.70 -6.84 -6.31
C LEU A 17 -8.03 -7.60 -7.45
N ILE A 18 -7.53 -6.90 -8.48
CA ILE A 18 -6.77 -7.49 -9.58
C ILE A 18 -5.49 -8.15 -9.05
N LEU A 19 -4.75 -7.46 -8.17
CA LEU A 19 -3.53 -8.00 -7.54
C LEU A 19 -3.83 -9.25 -6.70
N ILE A 20 -4.85 -9.20 -5.85
CA ILE A 20 -5.26 -10.34 -5.01
C ILE A 20 -5.68 -11.53 -5.88
N ALA A 21 -6.43 -11.29 -6.96
CA ALA A 21 -6.81 -12.35 -7.90
C ALA A 21 -5.60 -12.96 -8.61
N ALA A 22 -4.64 -12.14 -9.04
CA ALA A 22 -3.41 -12.60 -9.67
C ALA A 22 -2.57 -13.47 -8.72
N LEU A 23 -2.45 -13.07 -7.45
CA LEU A 23 -1.77 -13.81 -6.39
C LEU A 23 -2.46 -15.14 -6.07
N ALA A 24 -3.79 -15.12 -5.87
CA ALA A 24 -4.57 -16.33 -5.59
C ALA A 24 -4.46 -17.36 -6.72
N ARG A 25 -4.36 -16.90 -7.98
CA ARG A 25 -4.20 -17.78 -9.14
C ARG A 25 -2.76 -18.26 -9.33
N GLY A 26 -1.77 -17.41 -9.06
CA GLY A 26 -0.37 -17.70 -9.37
C GLY A 26 0.29 -18.79 -8.52
N GLY A 27 -0.29 -19.12 -7.36
CA GLY A 27 0.15 -20.26 -6.56
C GLY A 27 0.03 -21.60 -7.32
N ARG A 28 -0.74 -21.65 -8.42
CA ARG A 28 -1.03 -22.87 -9.18
C ARG A 28 0.04 -23.20 -10.23
N LYS A 29 0.13 -24.48 -10.60
CA LYS A 29 1.10 -24.98 -11.59
C LYS A 29 0.98 -24.34 -12.99
N LYS A 30 -0.20 -23.81 -13.36
CA LYS A 30 -0.49 -23.18 -14.67
C LYS A 30 -0.60 -21.65 -14.59
N ALA A 31 0.31 -21.00 -13.85
CA ALA A 31 0.32 -19.55 -13.68
C ALA A 31 0.90 -18.75 -14.88
N HIS A 32 1.19 -19.40 -16.01
CA HIS A 32 1.87 -18.79 -17.16
C HIS A 32 1.17 -17.53 -17.70
N TYR A 33 -0.15 -17.39 -17.53
CA TYR A 33 -0.91 -16.23 -18.00
C TYR A 33 -1.01 -15.10 -16.97
N ASN A 34 -0.25 -15.13 -15.87
CA ASN A 34 -0.35 -14.12 -14.83
C ASN A 34 0.21 -12.76 -15.26
N TRP A 35 1.10 -12.72 -16.25
CA TRP A 35 1.62 -11.48 -16.84
C TRP A 35 0.50 -10.59 -17.41
N LEU A 36 -0.62 -11.17 -17.87
CA LEU A 36 -1.78 -10.40 -18.34
C LEU A 36 -2.37 -9.52 -17.23
N PHE A 37 -2.41 -10.01 -15.99
CA PHE A 37 -2.86 -9.20 -14.85
C PHE A 37 -1.87 -8.07 -14.56
N PHE A 38 -0.57 -8.31 -14.72
CA PHE A 38 0.42 -7.25 -14.59
C PHE A 38 0.23 -6.18 -15.67
N VAL A 39 0.04 -6.56 -16.93
CA VAL A 39 -0.21 -5.59 -18.01
C VAL A 39 -1.45 -4.76 -17.72
N LEU A 40 -2.52 -5.38 -17.24
CA LEU A 40 -3.73 -4.65 -16.84
C LEU A 40 -3.45 -3.66 -15.71
N VAL A 41 -2.75 -4.06 -14.65
CA VAL A 41 -2.35 -3.17 -13.54
C VAL A 41 -1.46 -2.04 -14.06
N ALA A 42 -0.46 -2.35 -14.89
CA ALA A 42 0.47 -1.37 -15.44
C ALA A 42 -0.23 -0.34 -16.33
N CYS A 43 -1.14 -0.77 -17.21
CA CYS A 43 -1.91 0.13 -18.05
C CYS A 43 -2.82 1.05 -17.24
N ILE A 44 -3.55 0.51 -16.26
CA ILE A 44 -4.42 1.31 -15.39
C ILE A 44 -3.58 2.29 -14.56
N SER A 45 -2.50 1.83 -13.92
CA SER A 45 -1.62 2.68 -13.13
C SER A 45 -0.97 3.79 -13.95
N ALA A 46 -0.46 3.47 -15.15
CA ALA A 46 0.12 4.46 -16.04
C ALA A 46 -0.93 5.48 -16.51
N TYR A 47 -2.14 5.01 -16.85
CA TYR A 47 -3.24 5.89 -17.22
C TYR A 47 -3.59 6.86 -16.08
N THR A 48 -3.77 6.35 -14.87
CA THR A 48 -4.08 7.15 -13.68
C THR A 48 -2.99 8.20 -13.41
N VAL A 49 -1.73 7.79 -13.37
CA VAL A 49 -0.64 8.73 -13.04
C VAL A 49 -0.43 9.79 -14.13
N LEU A 50 -0.57 9.43 -15.41
CA LEU A 50 -0.28 10.35 -16.52
C LEU A 50 -1.48 11.20 -16.95
N PHE A 51 -2.71 10.71 -16.76
CA PHE A 51 -3.91 11.31 -17.36
C PHE A 51 -5.04 11.64 -16.37
N THR A 52 -4.89 11.38 -15.07
CA THR A 52 -5.89 11.78 -14.06
C THR A 52 -5.35 12.73 -13.00
N ALA A 53 -4.30 13.50 -13.33
CA ALA A 53 -3.79 14.55 -12.46
C ALA A 53 -4.74 15.76 -12.46
N SER A 54 -5.20 16.14 -11.27
CA SER A 54 -6.05 17.29 -10.98
C SER A 54 -5.23 18.60 -10.96
N ASP A 55 -5.93 19.72 -10.73
CA ASP A 55 -5.30 21.02 -10.50
C ASP A 55 -4.68 21.15 -9.10
N ASP A 56 -5.11 20.30 -8.15
CA ASP A 56 -4.58 20.21 -6.79
C ASP A 56 -3.47 19.16 -6.66
N ALA A 57 -2.23 19.60 -6.81
CA ALA A 57 -1.04 18.77 -6.65
C ALA A 57 -0.90 18.17 -5.24
N GLY A 58 -1.50 18.79 -4.21
CA GLY A 58 -1.50 18.28 -2.84
C GLY A 58 -2.34 17.03 -2.68
N ALA A 59 -3.53 17.02 -3.29
CA ALA A 59 -4.43 15.86 -3.31
C ALA A 59 -3.94 14.73 -4.21
N ASP A 60 -3.30 15.05 -5.34
CA ASP A 60 -2.83 14.04 -6.31
C ASP A 60 -1.62 13.24 -5.83
N ARG A 61 -0.71 13.87 -5.08
CA ARG A 61 0.54 13.25 -4.63
C ARG A 61 0.33 11.95 -3.83
N PRO A 62 -0.53 11.89 -2.79
CA PRO A 62 -0.78 10.64 -2.08
C PRO A 62 -1.40 9.57 -2.98
N LEU A 63 -2.29 9.96 -3.90
CA LEU A 63 -2.91 9.02 -4.85
C LEU A 63 -1.86 8.40 -5.79
N ALA A 64 -1.02 9.23 -6.40
CA ALA A 64 0.08 8.77 -7.26
C ALA A 64 1.03 7.83 -6.50
N THR A 65 1.32 8.14 -5.23
CA THR A 65 2.16 7.31 -4.36
C THR A 65 1.56 5.93 -4.14
N VAL A 66 0.25 5.85 -3.83
CA VAL A 66 -0.45 4.57 -3.65
C VAL A 66 -0.46 3.76 -4.94
N VAL A 67 -0.82 4.37 -6.08
CA VAL A 67 -0.89 3.69 -7.38
C VAL A 67 0.48 3.15 -7.79
N THR A 68 1.53 3.95 -7.59
CA THR A 68 2.92 3.54 -7.88
C THR A 68 3.38 2.40 -6.97
N THR A 69 3.00 2.44 -5.68
CA THR A 69 3.30 1.36 -4.73
C THR A 69 2.65 0.05 -5.19
N ILE A 70 1.37 0.08 -5.57
CA ILE A 70 0.66 -1.09 -6.09
C ILE A 70 1.33 -1.63 -7.37
N LEU A 71 1.75 -0.74 -8.28
CA LEU A 71 2.45 -1.14 -9.50
C LEU A 71 3.75 -1.90 -9.19
N PHE A 72 4.58 -1.38 -8.29
CA PHE A 72 5.83 -2.05 -7.91
C PHE A 72 5.58 -3.34 -7.13
N SER A 73 4.60 -3.36 -6.22
CA SER A 73 4.20 -4.60 -5.53
C SER A 73 3.68 -5.65 -6.52
N ALA A 74 2.92 -5.25 -7.54
CA ALA A 74 2.46 -6.15 -8.59
C ALA A 74 3.62 -6.63 -9.47
N SER A 75 4.57 -5.76 -9.81
CA SER A 75 5.79 -6.11 -10.55
C SER A 75 6.60 -7.17 -9.80
N ASP A 76 6.85 -6.94 -8.51
CA ASP A 76 7.56 -7.90 -7.67
C ASP A 76 6.79 -9.22 -7.61
N ALA A 77 5.52 -9.18 -7.22
CA ALA A 77 4.76 -10.39 -6.94
C ALA A 77 4.29 -11.20 -8.17
N ILE A 78 4.25 -10.59 -9.36
CA ILE A 78 3.78 -11.22 -10.61
C ILE A 78 4.92 -11.47 -11.60
N LEU A 79 5.81 -10.50 -11.83
CA LEU A 79 6.85 -10.59 -12.85
C LEU A 79 8.17 -11.12 -12.30
N LEU A 80 8.67 -10.48 -11.24
CA LEU A 80 10.05 -10.70 -10.78
C LEU A 80 10.15 -11.94 -9.90
N CYS A 81 9.19 -12.09 -8.99
CA CYS A 81 9.20 -13.14 -8.00
C CYS A 81 8.08 -14.14 -8.29
N ASN A 82 8.44 -15.30 -8.85
CA ASN A 82 7.60 -16.51 -8.79
C ASN A 82 7.59 -17.10 -7.36
N ARG A 83 7.76 -16.26 -6.34
CA ARG A 83 7.92 -16.60 -4.91
C ARG A 83 6.62 -16.99 -4.23
N GLN A 84 5.48 -17.00 -4.93
CA GLN A 84 4.21 -17.42 -4.33
C GLN A 84 4.23 -18.87 -3.79
N ARG A 85 5.21 -19.68 -4.22
CA ARG A 85 5.48 -21.02 -3.66
C ARG A 85 6.33 -20.98 -2.38
N GLU A 86 7.16 -19.96 -2.23
CA GLU A 86 8.12 -19.77 -1.14
C GLU A 86 7.53 -18.97 0.02
N LEU A 87 6.62 -18.03 -0.29
CA LEU A 87 5.90 -17.23 0.69
C LEU A 87 4.92 -18.11 1.47
N ARG A 88 5.21 -18.34 2.75
CA ARG A 88 4.37 -19.14 3.63
C ARG A 88 4.07 -18.38 4.91
N LYS A 89 2.83 -18.53 5.39
CA LYS A 89 2.46 -18.10 6.73
C LYS A 89 3.05 -19.08 7.75
N ILE A 90 3.47 -18.59 8.91
CA ILE A 90 3.92 -19.45 10.01
C ILE A 90 2.74 -20.36 10.42
N GLY A 91 2.99 -21.67 10.51
CA GLY A 91 1.95 -22.69 10.78
C GLY A 91 1.10 -23.10 9.57
N GLN A 92 1.46 -22.69 8.36
CA GLN A 92 0.77 -23.09 7.14
C GLN A 92 1.14 -24.53 6.72
N ASN A 93 0.21 -25.46 6.88
CA ASN A 93 0.42 -26.88 6.54
C ASN A 93 0.27 -27.18 5.03
N LYS A 94 -0.58 -26.44 4.32
CA LYS A 94 -0.85 -26.66 2.89
C LYS A 94 0.01 -25.75 2.01
N HIS A 95 0.62 -26.32 0.99
CA HIS A 95 1.29 -25.54 -0.05
C HIS A 95 0.30 -24.67 -0.83
N THR A 96 0.70 -23.46 -1.23
CA THR A 96 -0.15 -22.52 -1.99
C THR A 96 -0.71 -23.14 -3.28
N SER A 97 0.05 -24.02 -3.91
CA SER A 97 -0.38 -24.77 -5.10
C SER A 97 -1.48 -25.81 -4.87
N LYS A 98 -1.71 -26.21 -3.62
CA LYS A 98 -2.75 -27.17 -3.23
C LYS A 98 -3.96 -26.50 -2.55
N MET A 99 -3.94 -25.17 -2.42
CA MET A 99 -5.04 -24.42 -1.82
C MET A 99 -6.26 -24.36 -2.76
N SER A 100 -7.45 -24.40 -2.17
CA SER A 100 -8.68 -24.06 -2.88
C SER A 100 -8.66 -22.57 -3.30
N LEU A 101 -9.57 -22.15 -4.19
CA LEU A 101 -9.63 -20.73 -4.60
C LEU A 101 -9.88 -19.81 -3.40
N LEU A 102 -10.76 -20.20 -2.49
CA LEU A 102 -11.11 -19.38 -1.33
C LEU A 102 -9.98 -19.34 -0.29
N GLU A 103 -9.27 -20.45 -0.09
CA GLU A 103 -8.04 -20.48 0.70
C GLU A 103 -6.96 -19.59 0.07
N GLY A 104 -6.81 -19.67 -1.25
CA GLY A 104 -5.87 -18.83 -2.02
C GLY A 104 -6.19 -17.35 -1.90
N LEU A 105 -7.46 -16.96 -2.06
CA LEU A 105 -7.93 -15.58 -1.88
C LEU A 105 -7.62 -15.07 -0.47
N LYS A 106 -8.01 -15.82 0.56
CA LYS A 106 -7.72 -15.48 1.96
C LYS A 106 -6.22 -15.35 2.19
N TRP A 107 -5.40 -16.25 1.62
CA TRP A 107 -3.95 -16.19 1.71
C TRP A 107 -3.39 -14.92 1.05
N SER A 108 -3.82 -14.60 -0.17
CA SER A 108 -3.36 -13.40 -0.89
C SER A 108 -3.83 -12.11 -0.23
N THR A 109 -5.04 -12.06 0.33
CA THR A 109 -5.51 -10.90 1.10
C THR A 109 -4.64 -10.70 2.34
N ASN A 110 -4.33 -11.76 3.08
CA ASN A 110 -3.41 -11.67 4.24
C ASN A 110 -2.01 -11.20 3.82
N LEU A 111 -1.52 -11.62 2.65
CA LEU A 111 -0.21 -11.23 2.17
C LEU A 111 -0.16 -9.72 1.85
N VAL A 112 -1.16 -9.22 1.11
CA VAL A 112 -1.25 -7.80 0.73
C VAL A 112 -1.51 -6.91 1.94
N SER A 113 -2.26 -7.39 2.95
CA SER A 113 -2.50 -6.63 4.19
C SER A 113 -1.32 -6.58 5.15
N THR A 114 -0.28 -7.40 4.93
CA THR A 114 0.87 -7.50 5.82
C THR A 114 2.16 -7.16 5.07
N PRO A 115 2.37 -5.88 4.71
CA PRO A 115 3.54 -5.47 3.92
C PRO A 115 4.87 -5.72 4.65
N ARG A 116 4.85 -5.84 5.98
CA ARG A 116 6.03 -6.13 6.80
C ARG A 116 6.34 -7.63 6.96
N GLY A 117 5.52 -8.52 6.39
CA GLY A 117 5.73 -9.96 6.51
C GLY A 117 5.55 -10.54 7.92
N ILE A 118 4.94 -9.81 8.86
CA ILE A 118 4.72 -10.30 10.24
C ILE A 118 3.86 -11.57 10.23
N GLY A 119 4.33 -12.64 10.87
CA GLY A 119 3.68 -13.95 10.86
C GLY A 119 3.93 -14.76 9.58
N TRP A 120 4.90 -14.36 8.76
CA TRP A 120 5.33 -15.09 7.56
C TRP A 120 6.76 -15.62 7.73
N THR A 121 7.13 -16.62 6.93
CA THR A 121 8.45 -17.26 7.00
C THR A 121 9.62 -16.35 6.64
N HIS A 122 9.35 -15.18 6.05
CA HIS A 122 10.35 -14.17 5.69
C HIS A 122 10.30 -12.95 6.63
N GLU A 123 9.64 -13.08 7.77
CA GLU A 123 9.62 -12.03 8.80
C GLU A 123 11.05 -11.69 9.23
N PRO A 124 11.47 -10.41 9.17
CA PRO A 124 12.79 -10.00 9.65
C PRO A 124 12.85 -10.14 11.18
N THR A 125 13.48 -11.20 11.68
CA THR A 125 13.59 -11.48 13.13
C THR A 125 14.72 -10.71 13.81
N ASP A 126 15.74 -10.30 13.07
CA ASP A 126 16.99 -9.77 13.67
C ASP A 126 16.83 -8.34 14.21
N HIS A 127 15.78 -7.63 13.79
CA HIS A 127 15.48 -6.25 14.19
C HIS A 127 14.02 -6.05 14.59
N SER A 128 13.29 -7.13 14.88
CA SER A 128 11.91 -7.04 15.35
C SER A 128 11.87 -6.41 16.75
N ALA A 129 10.96 -5.45 16.94
CA ALA A 129 10.71 -4.86 18.25
C ALA A 129 10.38 -5.95 19.28
N PRO A 130 10.78 -5.78 20.56
CA PRO A 130 10.49 -6.75 21.60
C PRO A 130 8.99 -7.04 21.67
N LYS A 131 8.65 -8.32 21.88
CA LYS A 131 7.26 -8.73 22.05
C LYS A 131 6.71 -8.03 23.29
N PHE A 132 5.57 -7.36 23.14
CA PHE A 132 4.92 -6.72 24.26
C PHE A 132 4.38 -7.78 25.24
N ASP A 133 4.78 -7.69 26.52
CA ASP A 133 4.30 -8.57 27.59
C ASP A 133 2.90 -8.20 28.11
N CYS A 134 2.22 -7.24 27.47
CA CYS A 134 0.88 -6.82 27.86
C CYS A 134 -0.22 -7.69 27.22
N SER A 135 -1.38 -7.74 27.86
CA SER A 135 -2.56 -8.41 27.29
C SER A 135 -2.97 -7.79 25.95
N ARG A 136 -3.59 -8.58 25.06
CA ARG A 136 -4.06 -8.09 23.74
C ARG A 136 -4.98 -6.87 23.87
N ALA A 137 -5.86 -6.85 24.86
CA ALA A 137 -6.77 -5.73 25.09
C ALA A 137 -6.01 -4.46 25.49
N SER A 138 -5.01 -4.58 26.37
CA SER A 138 -4.16 -3.46 26.76
C SER A 138 -3.35 -2.91 25.59
N PHE A 139 -2.79 -3.81 24.77
CA PHE A 139 -2.09 -3.43 23.54
C PHE A 139 -3.01 -2.67 22.58
N ILE A 140 -4.20 -3.21 22.30
CA ILE A 140 -5.18 -2.58 21.39
C ILE A 140 -5.59 -1.19 21.92
N ALA A 141 -5.88 -1.07 23.21
CA ALA A 141 -6.24 0.21 23.82
C ALA A 141 -5.09 1.23 23.71
N SER A 142 -3.85 0.80 23.95
CA SER A 142 -2.66 1.65 23.79
C SER A 142 -2.49 2.11 22.34
N GLN A 143 -2.62 1.20 21.36
CA GLN A 143 -2.51 1.55 19.94
C GLN A 143 -3.64 2.49 19.50
N LEU A 144 -4.87 2.31 19.99
CA LEU A 144 -5.98 3.22 19.72
C LEU A 144 -5.72 4.61 20.30
N MET A 145 -5.15 4.70 21.50
CA MET A 145 -4.76 5.98 22.09
C MET A 145 -3.68 6.69 21.26
N TRP A 146 -2.65 5.96 20.83
CA TRP A 146 -1.62 6.49 19.93
C TRP A 146 -2.20 6.93 18.59
N LEU A 147 -3.14 6.16 18.02
CA LEU A 147 -3.83 6.53 16.79
C LEU A 147 -4.56 7.86 16.95
N VAL A 148 -5.32 8.04 18.02
CA VAL A 148 -5.99 9.33 18.31
C VAL A 148 -4.98 10.46 18.45
N PHE A 149 -3.88 10.24 19.18
CA PHE A 149 -2.80 11.21 19.31
C PHE A 149 -2.22 11.61 17.94
N TYR A 150 -1.92 10.65 17.07
CA TYR A 150 -1.39 10.94 15.74
C TYR A 150 -2.39 11.65 14.83
N ILE A 151 -3.69 11.35 14.94
CA ILE A 151 -4.74 12.08 14.21
C ILE A 151 -4.76 13.55 14.65
N LEU A 152 -4.73 13.82 15.96
CA LEU A 152 -4.70 15.18 16.48
C LEU A 152 -3.42 15.91 16.08
N LEU A 153 -2.26 15.24 16.16
CA LEU A 153 -0.98 15.81 15.75
C LEU A 153 -0.98 16.15 14.24
N GLN A 154 -1.55 15.28 13.41
CA GLN A 154 -1.71 15.51 11.98
C GLN A 154 -2.63 16.71 11.69
N ASP A 155 -3.72 16.85 12.44
CA ASP A 155 -4.65 17.98 12.29
C ASP A 155 -3.99 19.31 12.65
N VAL A 156 -3.33 19.36 13.82
CA VAL A 156 -2.55 20.54 14.26
C VAL A 156 -1.47 20.89 13.24
N SER A 157 -0.71 19.90 12.77
CA SER A 157 0.32 20.12 11.74
C SER A 157 -0.27 20.66 10.45
N SER A 158 -1.43 20.15 10.04
CA SER A 158 -2.13 20.59 8.84
C SER A 158 -2.63 22.04 8.97
N ILE A 159 -3.14 22.42 10.15
CA ILE A 159 -3.53 23.80 10.45
C ILE A 159 -2.30 24.71 10.38
N LEU A 160 -1.19 24.35 11.03
CA LEU A 160 0.05 25.15 11.01
C LEU A 160 0.60 25.34 9.60
N ILE A 161 0.55 24.30 8.76
CA ILE A 161 0.97 24.40 7.35
C ILE A 161 0.03 25.34 6.59
N ARG A 162 -1.29 25.24 6.79
CA ARG A 162 -2.28 26.08 6.10
C ARG A 162 -2.25 27.54 6.53
N THR A 163 -1.96 27.82 7.80
CA THR A 163 -1.91 29.19 8.32
C THR A 163 -0.57 29.88 8.06
N ASN A 164 0.50 29.12 7.80
CA ASN A 164 1.79 29.71 7.51
C ASN A 164 1.88 30.13 6.02
N PRO A 165 2.03 31.45 5.74
CA PRO A 165 2.06 31.96 4.38
C PRO A 165 3.22 31.42 3.56
N CYS A 166 4.32 30.95 4.17
CA CYS A 166 5.46 30.37 3.45
C CYS A 166 5.10 29.07 2.71
N PHE A 167 4.06 28.36 3.15
CA PHE A 167 3.56 27.16 2.47
C PHE A 167 2.38 27.45 1.52
N SER A 168 1.93 28.71 1.45
CA SER A 168 0.90 29.12 0.50
C SER A 168 1.48 29.24 -0.91
N LYS A 169 0.66 28.98 -1.93
CA LYS A 169 1.07 29.11 -3.33
C LYS A 169 1.44 30.57 -3.63
N GLY A 170 2.70 30.81 -3.99
CA GLY A 170 3.22 32.18 -4.21
C GLY A 170 3.55 32.93 -2.90
N GLY A 171 3.61 32.22 -1.77
CA GLY A 171 4.05 32.76 -0.51
C GLY A 171 5.55 33.10 -0.48
N PRO A 172 5.99 33.88 0.52
CA PRO A 172 7.38 34.27 0.67
C PRO A 172 8.27 33.04 0.90
N LEU A 173 9.51 33.11 0.43
CA LEU A 173 10.49 32.06 0.71
C LEU A 173 10.81 32.02 2.20
N PHE A 174 11.15 30.84 2.73
CA PHE A 174 11.55 30.68 4.13
C PHE A 174 12.73 31.58 4.53
N SER A 175 13.61 31.90 3.58
CA SER A 175 14.74 32.81 3.79
C SER A 175 14.34 34.29 3.88
N GLU A 176 13.16 34.65 3.37
CA GLU A 176 12.66 36.03 3.33
C GLU A 176 11.76 36.35 4.54
N SER A 177 11.25 35.33 5.24
CA SER A 177 10.30 35.49 6.34
C SER A 177 10.92 35.91 7.68
N GLY A 178 12.24 36.15 7.72
CA GLY A 178 12.92 36.79 8.86
C GLY A 178 13.02 35.95 10.14
N TRP A 179 12.74 34.64 10.08
CA TRP A 179 13.00 33.71 11.18
C TRP A 179 14.51 33.50 11.33
N LYS A 180 15.13 34.22 12.29
CA LYS A 180 16.48 33.95 12.81
C LYS A 180 16.40 33.06 14.04
#